data_AF-A0A2D6JGD1-F1
#
_entry.id   AF-A0A2D6JGD1-F1
#
_cell.length_a   1.000
_cell.length_b   1.000
_cell.length_c   1.000
_cell.angle_alpha   90.00
_cell.angle_beta   90.00
_cell.angle_gamma   90.00
#
_symmetry.space_group_name_H-M   'P 1'
#
loop_
_entity.id
_entity.type
_entity.pdbx_description
1 polymer ?
#
loop_
_entity_poly.entity_id
_entity_poly.type
_entity_poly.pdbx_seq_one_letter_code
_entity_poly.pdbx_strand_id
1 'polypeptide(L)'
;MSNAKKSKVSEFGVTHALEALAGLDPEHRDNLLKQIAATDPDVAEELERRMFQFEDLAFASSLSLSNFLKEISDQKLCLALRGMSEDYQSKIFSVFSSRKKKMLKDEMQMMGPQALSKVKEARAEIMGKAKAWLDDGKLVLENSEQMV
;
A
#
# COMPACT_ATOMS: atom_id res chain seq x y z
N MET A 1 -19.16 -35.40 -10.15
CA MET A 1 -19.18 -34.19 -11.01
C MET A 1 -19.29 -32.99 -10.07
N SER A 2 -18.44 -31.99 -9.96
CA SER A 2 -17.19 -31.61 -10.62
C SER A 2 -16.43 -30.80 -9.55
N ASN A 3 -15.21 -31.20 -9.18
CA ASN A 3 -14.39 -30.45 -8.21
C ASN A 3 -13.40 -29.61 -9.02
N ALA A 4 -13.81 -28.39 -9.39
CA ALA A 4 -12.96 -27.47 -10.13
C ALA A 4 -11.82 -26.99 -9.22
N LYS A 5 -10.59 -27.34 -9.61
CA LYS A 5 -9.31 -26.84 -9.08
C LYS A 5 -9.41 -25.34 -8.81
N LYS A 6 -9.40 -24.92 -7.54
CA LYS A 6 -9.01 -23.55 -7.18
C LYS A 6 -7.58 -23.36 -7.67
N SER A 7 -7.39 -22.47 -8.65
CA SER A 7 -6.07 -22.11 -9.17
C SER A 7 -5.24 -21.55 -8.03
N LYS A 8 -4.19 -22.28 -7.64
CA LYS A 8 -3.20 -21.76 -6.70
C LYS A 8 -2.31 -20.84 -7.53
N VAL A 9 -2.52 -19.53 -7.43
CA VAL A 9 -1.67 -18.54 -8.08
C VAL A 9 -0.21 -18.84 -7.72
N SER A 10 0.65 -19.10 -8.71
CA SER A 10 2.04 -19.47 -8.45
C SER A 10 2.84 -18.24 -8.02
N GLU A 11 3.43 -18.28 -6.84
CA GLU A 11 4.25 -17.19 -6.29
C GLU A 11 5.36 -16.76 -7.26
N PHE A 12 6.01 -17.72 -7.93
CA PHE A 12 7.04 -17.46 -8.94
C PHE A 12 6.50 -16.67 -10.14
N GLY A 13 5.35 -17.05 -10.69
CA GLY A 13 4.73 -16.36 -11.83
C GLY A 13 4.27 -14.94 -11.49
N VAL A 14 3.76 -14.74 -10.28
CA VAL A 14 3.38 -13.40 -9.80
C VAL A 14 4.59 -12.50 -9.67
N THR A 15 5.69 -12.97 -9.07
CA THR A 15 6.90 -12.17 -8.92
C THR A 15 7.48 -11.71 -10.26
N HIS A 16 7.56 -12.60 -11.27
CA HIS A 16 8.07 -12.22 -12.59
C HIS A 16 7.12 -11.26 -13.32
N ALA A 17 5.81 -11.44 -13.16
CA ALA A 17 4.84 -10.53 -13.73
C ALA A 17 4.95 -9.13 -13.10
N LEU A 18 5.22 -9.03 -11.79
CA LEU A 18 5.47 -7.74 -11.13
C LEU A 18 6.72 -7.05 -11.68
N GLU A 19 7.83 -7.78 -11.85
CA GLU A 19 9.06 -7.25 -12.45
C GLU A 19 8.82 -6.76 -13.89
N ALA A 20 8.05 -7.51 -14.68
CA ALA A 20 7.68 -7.08 -16.03
C ALA A 20 6.80 -5.82 -16.01
N LEU A 21 5.79 -5.78 -15.12
CA LEU A 21 4.87 -4.64 -14.97
C LEU A 21 5.58 -3.38 -14.45
N ALA A 22 6.60 -3.56 -13.61
CA ALA A 22 7.42 -2.49 -13.05
C ALA A 22 8.12 -1.68 -14.16
N GLY A 23 8.68 -2.36 -15.16
CA GLY A 23 9.38 -1.75 -16.29
C GLY A 23 8.48 -1.13 -17.38
N LEU A 24 7.15 -1.24 -17.27
CA LEU A 24 6.20 -0.62 -18.20
C LEU A 24 5.82 0.79 -17.74
N ASP A 25 5.58 1.68 -18.70
CA ASP A 25 4.93 2.96 -18.41
C ASP A 25 3.50 2.75 -17.88
N PRO A 26 2.93 3.75 -17.18
CA PRO A 26 1.64 3.61 -16.51
C PRO A 26 0.48 3.22 -17.43
N GLU A 27 0.47 3.70 -18.69
CA GLU A 27 -0.61 3.42 -19.64
C GLU A 27 -0.58 1.96 -20.09
N HIS A 28 0.60 1.45 -20.47
CA HIS A 28 0.73 0.05 -20.88
C HIS A 28 0.53 -0.92 -19.72
N ARG A 29 0.97 -0.55 -18.52
CA ARG A 29 0.76 -1.31 -17.29
C ARG A 29 -0.72 -1.47 -16.95
N ASP A 30 -1.48 -0.38 -16.97
CA ASP A 30 -2.93 -0.40 -16.71
C ASP A 30 -3.67 -1.23 -17.77
N ASN A 31 -3.32 -1.07 -19.05
CA ASN A 31 -3.87 -1.88 -20.13
C ASN A 31 -3.58 -3.37 -19.96
N LEU A 32 -2.35 -3.73 -19.56
CA LEU A 32 -1.97 -5.13 -19.34
C LEU A 32 -2.70 -5.72 -18.12
N LEU A 33 -2.79 -4.98 -17.00
CA LEU A 33 -3.57 -5.40 -15.84
C LEU A 33 -5.04 -5.63 -16.18
N LYS A 34 -5.66 -4.77 -17.00
CA LYS A 34 -7.04 -4.97 -17.49
C LYS A 34 -7.20 -6.24 -18.32
N GLN A 35 -6.21 -6.56 -19.18
CA GLN A 35 -6.22 -7.80 -19.96
C GLN A 35 -6.05 -9.04 -19.09
N ILE A 36 -5.17 -8.97 -18.08
CA ILE A 36 -5.01 -10.04 -17.09
C ILE A 36 -6.31 -10.21 -16.32
N ALA A 37 -6.93 -9.12 -15.83
CA ALA A 37 -8.19 -9.18 -15.09
C ALA A 37 -9.35 -9.77 -15.89
N ALA A 38 -9.39 -9.53 -17.21
CA ALA A 38 -10.38 -10.14 -18.10
C ALA A 38 -10.20 -11.66 -18.26
N THR A 39 -8.97 -12.16 -18.07
CA THR A 39 -8.62 -13.59 -18.22
C THR A 39 -8.65 -14.33 -16.89
N ASP A 40 -8.03 -13.74 -15.87
CA ASP A 40 -7.90 -14.26 -14.51
C ASP A 40 -7.91 -13.09 -13.51
N PRO A 41 -9.09 -12.75 -12.95
CA PRO A 41 -9.24 -11.64 -12.03
C PRO A 41 -8.51 -11.86 -10.69
N ASP A 42 -8.36 -13.11 -10.24
CA ASP A 42 -7.66 -13.42 -8.99
C ASP A 42 -6.15 -13.12 -9.12
N VAL A 43 -5.56 -13.39 -10.29
CA VAL A 43 -4.15 -13.05 -10.59
C VAL A 43 -3.96 -11.54 -10.70
N ALA A 44 -4.87 -10.84 -11.39
CA ALA A 44 -4.80 -9.37 -11.48
C ALA A 44 -4.88 -8.72 -10.09
N GLU A 45 -5.79 -9.17 -9.23
CA GLU A 45 -5.91 -8.66 -7.87
C GLU A 45 -4.64 -8.91 -7.05
N GLU A 46 -4.04 -10.10 -7.16
CA GLU A 46 -2.79 -10.42 -6.45
C GLU A 46 -1.60 -9.59 -6.97
N LEU A 47 -1.53 -9.33 -8.28
CA LEU A 47 -0.52 -8.44 -8.86
C LEU A 47 -0.70 -7.02 -8.35
N GLU A 48 -1.89 -6.45 -8.47
CA GLU A 48 -2.19 -5.10 -7.99
C GLU A 48 -1.89 -4.93 -6.50
N ARG A 49 -2.22 -5.93 -5.67
CA ARG A 49 -1.91 -5.94 -4.22
C ARG A 49 -0.41 -5.89 -3.94
N ARG A 50 0.42 -6.50 -4.79
CA ARG A 50 1.87 -6.54 -4.61
C ARG A 50 2.61 -5.37 -5.26
N MET A 51 1.99 -4.70 -6.24
CA MET A 51 2.54 -3.53 -6.91
C MET A 51 2.53 -2.27 -6.05
N PHE A 52 1.60 -2.17 -5.10
CA PHE A 52 1.50 -1.04 -4.20
C PHE A 52 1.45 -1.53 -2.75
N GLN A 53 2.62 -1.55 -2.12
CA GLN A 53 2.85 -1.97 -0.76
C GLN A 53 2.69 -0.78 0.20
N PHE A 54 2.52 -1.07 1.48
CA PHE A 54 2.34 -0.02 2.48
C PHE A 54 3.53 0.93 2.51
N GLU A 55 4.73 0.38 2.34
CA GLU A 55 6.02 1.05 2.20
C GLU A 55 6.04 2.09 1.09
N ASP A 56 5.23 1.91 0.03
CA ASP A 56 5.23 2.82 -1.10
C ASP A 56 4.59 4.18 -0.79
N LEU A 57 3.81 4.27 0.31
CA LEU A 57 3.29 5.55 0.81
C LEU A 57 4.40 6.54 1.16
N ALA A 58 5.62 6.07 1.46
CA ALA A 58 6.77 6.95 1.71
C ALA A 58 7.21 7.72 0.47
N PHE A 59 6.87 7.25 -0.74
CA PHE A 59 7.15 7.92 -2.00
C PHE A 59 6.04 8.88 -2.44
N ALA A 60 4.94 8.97 -1.69
CA ALA A 60 3.91 9.94 -1.98
C ALA A 60 4.40 11.37 -1.74
N SER A 61 3.94 12.30 -2.58
CA SER A 61 4.27 13.71 -2.46
C SER A 61 3.80 14.25 -1.12
N SER A 62 4.61 15.11 -0.52
CA SER A 62 4.36 15.57 0.86
C SER A 62 2.96 16.17 1.03
N LEU A 63 2.46 16.88 0.02
CA LEU A 63 1.12 17.47 0.02
C LEU A 63 0.02 16.40 -0.08
N SER A 64 0.14 15.47 -1.03
CA SER A 64 -0.88 14.44 -1.23
C SER A 64 -0.93 13.46 -0.06
N LEU A 65 0.24 13.06 0.47
CA LEU A 65 0.38 12.24 1.67
C LEU A 65 -0.23 12.93 2.89
N SER A 66 0.05 14.22 3.09
CA SER A 66 -0.53 14.99 4.21
C SER A 66 -2.06 15.00 4.16
N ASN A 67 -2.64 15.16 2.97
CA ASN A 67 -4.09 15.15 2.80
C ASN A 67 -4.68 13.75 2.99
N PHE A 68 -4.02 12.72 2.44
CA PHE A 68 -4.43 11.34 2.60
C PHE A 68 -4.47 10.91 4.07
N LEU A 69 -3.40 11.20 4.83
CA LEU A 69 -3.30 10.80 6.22
C LEU A 69 -4.30 11.51 7.15
N LYS A 70 -4.91 12.63 6.74
CA LYS A 70 -6.03 13.26 7.49
C LYS A 70 -7.31 12.42 7.45
N GLU A 71 -7.48 11.57 6.44
CA GLU A 71 -8.63 10.64 6.31
C GLU A 71 -8.45 9.35 7.12
N ILE A 72 -7.30 9.20 7.78
CA ILE A 72 -6.93 8.03 8.58
C ILE A 72 -6.99 8.44 10.05
N SER A 73 -7.67 7.64 10.88
CA SER A 73 -7.69 7.89 12.32
C SER A 73 -6.31 7.65 12.93
N ASP A 74 -5.97 8.43 13.95
CA ASP A 74 -4.68 8.34 14.63
C ASP A 74 -4.39 6.94 15.14
N GLN A 75 -5.38 6.29 15.76
CA GLN A 75 -5.26 4.91 16.24
C GLN A 75 -4.93 3.92 15.13
N LYS A 76 -5.56 4.08 13.96
CA LYS A 76 -5.33 3.20 12.80
C LYS A 76 -3.95 3.42 12.19
N LEU A 77 -3.53 4.68 12.07
CA LEU A 77 -2.18 5.02 11.61
C LEU A 77 -1.11 4.46 12.57
N CYS A 78 -1.29 4.67 13.88
CA CYS A 78 -0.41 4.13 14.91
C CYS A 78 -0.33 2.59 14.87
N LEU A 79 -1.47 1.91 14.66
CA LEU A 79 -1.51 0.46 14.52
C LEU A 79 -0.78 -0.01 13.26
N ALA A 80 -1.00 0.64 12.12
CA ALA A 80 -0.40 0.26 10.84
C ALA A 80 1.13 0.48 10.80
N LEU A 81 1.63 1.52 11.46
CA LEU A 81 3.06 1.83 11.53
C LEU A 81 3.86 0.90 12.47
N ARG A 82 3.22 0.05 13.27
CA ARG A 82 3.94 -0.88 14.14
C ARG A 82 4.80 -1.85 13.35
N GLY A 83 6.02 -2.09 13.82
CA GLY A 83 6.96 -3.03 13.18
C GLY A 83 7.58 -2.50 11.89
N MET A 84 7.29 -1.27 11.49
CA MET A 84 8.01 -0.58 10.42
C MET A 84 9.33 -0.01 10.95
N SER A 85 10.32 0.15 10.07
CA SER A 85 11.60 0.78 10.42
C SER A 85 11.41 2.22 10.92
N GLU A 86 12.34 2.70 11.75
CA GLU A 86 12.31 4.07 12.25
C GLU A 86 12.40 5.10 11.12
N ASP A 87 13.16 4.80 10.07
CA ASP A 87 13.29 5.63 8.88
C ASP A 87 11.95 5.78 8.16
N TYR A 88 11.25 4.67 7.94
CA TYR A 88 9.92 4.68 7.32
C TYR A 88 8.92 5.48 8.15
N GLN A 89 8.86 5.19 9.46
CA GLN A 89 7.98 5.95 10.37
C GLN A 89 8.31 7.45 10.37
N SER A 90 9.59 7.80 10.33
CA SER A 90 10.03 9.20 10.30
C SER A 90 9.63 9.91 9.03
N LYS A 91 9.69 9.23 7.88
CA LYS A 91 9.20 9.75 6.59
C LYS A 91 7.68 9.96 6.62
N ILE A 92 6.91 8.97 7.07
CA ILE A 92 5.45 9.14 7.21
C ILE A 92 5.12 10.26 8.20
N PHE A 93 5.86 10.38 9.29
CA PHE A 93 5.65 11.45 10.25
C PHE A 93 6.13 12.82 9.76
N SER A 94 6.91 12.91 8.68
CA SER A 94 7.48 14.19 8.21
C SER A 94 6.40 15.20 7.85
N VAL A 95 5.23 14.74 7.37
CA VAL A 95 4.10 15.59 6.97
C VAL A 95 3.28 16.15 8.13
N PHE A 96 3.55 15.73 9.36
CA PHE A 96 2.86 16.23 10.56
C PHE A 96 3.64 17.32 11.28
N SER A 97 2.93 18.14 12.07
CA SER A 97 3.57 19.08 13.00
C SER A 97 4.25 18.35 14.15
N SER A 98 5.28 18.96 14.77
CA SER A 98 6.00 18.37 15.91
C SER A 98 5.06 17.95 17.06
N ARG A 99 4.00 18.71 17.31
CA ARG A 99 2.98 18.38 18.32
C ARG A 99 2.23 17.09 17.97
N LYS A 100 1.77 16.96 16.72
CA LYS A 100 1.05 15.77 16.24
C LYS A 100 1.96 14.54 16.22
N LYS A 101 3.22 14.68 15.80
CA LYS A 101 4.21 13.60 15.87
C LYS A 101 4.38 13.07 17.30
N LYS A 102 4.53 13.97 18.27
CA LYS A 102 4.65 13.59 19.69
C LYS A 102 3.42 12.81 20.15
N MET A 103 2.22 13.34 19.89
CA MET A 103 0.97 12.69 20.25
C MET A 103 0.81 11.28 19.64
N LEU A 104 1.15 11.10 18.37
CA LEU A 104 1.10 9.78 17.71
C LEU A 104 2.12 8.81 18.33
N LYS A 105 3.34 9.27 18.64
CA LYS A 105 4.34 8.44 19.31
C LYS A 105 3.89 8.03 20.72
N ASP A 106 3.30 8.95 21.48
CA ASP A 106 2.75 8.67 22.81
C ASP A 106 1.59 7.65 22.72
N GLU A 107 0.67 7.81 21.76
CA GLU A 107 -0.41 6.83 21.48
C GLU A 107 0.15 5.44 21.14
N MET A 108 1.19 5.37 20.30
CA MET A 108 1.84 4.10 19.95
C MET A 108 2.43 3.39 21.18
N GLN A 109 2.98 4.14 22.14
CA GLN A 109 3.48 3.61 23.40
C GLN A 109 2.33 3.14 24.30
N MET A 110 1.27 3.94 24.46
CA MET A 110 0.12 3.63 25.32
C MET A 110 -0.63 2.38 24.88
N MET A 111 -0.81 2.20 23.58
CA MET A 111 -1.45 1.01 22.99
C MET A 111 -0.68 -0.29 23.28
N GLY A 112 0.62 -0.25 23.60
CA GLY A 112 1.43 -1.45 23.89
C GLY A 112 1.50 -2.46 22.72
N PRO A 113 1.90 -3.72 22.99
CA PRO A 113 1.95 -4.77 21.97
C PRO A 113 0.58 -5.04 21.35
N GLN A 114 0.53 -5.20 20.02
CA GLN A 114 -0.70 -5.47 19.28
C GLN A 114 -0.55 -6.75 18.46
N ALA A 115 -1.68 -7.44 18.25
CA ALA A 115 -1.70 -8.64 17.42
C ALA A 115 -1.32 -8.32 15.96
N LEU A 116 -0.46 -9.14 15.36
CA LEU A 116 -0.04 -8.98 13.97
C LEU A 116 -1.23 -8.95 12.99
N SER A 117 -2.30 -9.68 13.28
CA SER A 117 -3.54 -9.66 12.48
C SER A 117 -4.16 -8.27 12.42
N LYS A 118 -4.25 -7.56 13.55
CA LYS A 118 -4.77 -6.19 13.62
C LYS A 118 -3.90 -5.20 12.84
N VAL A 119 -2.58 -5.37 12.90
CA VAL A 119 -1.65 -4.55 12.11
C VAL A 119 -1.87 -4.75 10.62
N LYS A 120 -1.99 -6.01 10.17
CA LYS A 120 -2.26 -6.35 8.77
C LYS A 120 -3.61 -5.81 8.29
N GLU A 121 -4.65 -5.92 9.10
CA GLU A 121 -5.98 -5.37 8.82
C GLU A 121 -5.92 -3.84 8.66
N ALA A 122 -5.29 -3.13 9.60
CA ALA A 122 -5.13 -1.68 9.52
C ALA A 122 -4.36 -1.24 8.26
N ARG A 123 -3.28 -1.94 7.90
CA ARG A 123 -2.54 -1.68 6.65
C ARG A 123 -3.42 -1.93 5.43
N ALA A 124 -4.13 -3.07 5.37
CA ALA A 124 -5.01 -3.39 4.25
C ALA A 124 -6.09 -2.33 4.02
N GLU A 125 -6.71 -1.84 5.11
CA GLU A 125 -7.70 -0.77 5.03
C GLU A 125 -7.10 0.56 4.53
N ILE A 126 -5.90 0.92 5.00
CA ILE A 126 -5.21 2.12 4.52
C ILE A 126 -4.88 1.96 3.04
N MET A 127 -4.39 0.80 2.61
CA MET A 127 -4.04 0.54 1.21
C MET A 127 -5.26 0.55 0.29
N GLY A 128 -6.40 0.03 0.75
CA GLY A 128 -7.66 0.15 -0.01
C GLY A 128 -8.06 1.60 -0.26
N LYS A 129 -7.93 2.47 0.76
CA LYS A 129 -8.16 3.92 0.59
C LYS A 129 -7.12 4.57 -0.30
N ALA A 130 -5.84 4.22 -0.13
CA ALA A 130 -4.74 4.79 -0.89
C ALA A 130 -4.87 4.48 -2.38
N LYS A 131 -5.29 3.25 -2.73
CA LYS A 131 -5.60 2.86 -4.11
C LYS A 131 -6.69 3.73 -4.72
N ALA A 132 -7.83 3.88 -4.02
CA ALA A 132 -8.89 4.78 -4.49
C ALA A 132 -8.41 6.23 -4.68
N TRP A 133 -7.50 6.71 -3.83
CA TRP A 133 -6.89 8.04 -4.00
C TRP A 133 -5.92 8.12 -5.18
N LEU A 134 -5.19 7.06 -5.50
CA LEU A 134 -4.33 6.98 -6.69
C LEU A 134 -5.19 7.00 -7.95
N ASP A 135 -6.25 6.20 -7.99
CA ASP A 135 -7.19 6.11 -9.13
C ASP A 135 -7.86 7.47 -9.39
N ASP A 136 -8.18 8.21 -8.33
CA ASP A 136 -8.73 9.57 -8.38
C ASP A 136 -7.67 10.67 -8.65
N GLY A 137 -6.38 10.33 -8.71
CA GLY A 137 -5.26 11.27 -8.83
C GLY A 137 -5.04 12.19 -7.62
N LYS A 138 -5.63 11.86 -6.46
CA LYS A 138 -5.51 12.62 -5.20
C LYS A 138 -4.25 12.26 -4.42
N LEU A 139 -3.80 11.01 -4.51
CA LEU A 139 -2.50 10.56 -4.03
C LEU A 139 -1.54 10.55 -5.22
N VAL A 140 -0.36 11.17 -5.06
CA VAL A 140 0.62 11.28 -6.15
C VAL A 140 1.93 10.73 -5.64
N LEU A 141 2.47 9.71 -6.29
CA LEU A 141 3.79 9.17 -5.98
C LEU A 141 4.85 9.96 -6.75
N GLU A 142 5.85 10.49 -6.04
CA GLU A 142 6.96 11.26 -6.62
C GLU A 142 7.96 10.37 -7.37
N ASN A 143 7.85 9.06 -7.23
CA ASN A 143 8.84 8.09 -7.75
C ASN A 143 8.21 7.03 -8.67
N SER A 144 7.36 7.45 -9.63
CA SER A 144 6.93 6.56 -10.73
C SER A 144 8.06 6.17 -11.69
N GLU A 145 9.24 6.81 -11.60
CA GLU A 145 10.40 6.54 -12.46
C GLU A 145 11.39 5.49 -11.91
N GLN A 146 11.14 4.88 -10.75
CA GLN A 146 12.04 3.87 -10.16
C GLN A 146 11.31 2.59 -9.74
N MET A 147 10.48 2.07 -10.65
CA MET A 147 10.15 0.65 -10.71
C MET A 147 11.02 -0.02 -11.80
N VAL A 148 12.33 0.25 -11.77
CA VAL A 148 13.33 -0.32 -12.70
C VAL A 148 14.09 -1.45 -12.02
#